data_AF-A0A935JU91-F1
#
_entry.id   AF-A0A935JU91-F1
#
_cell.length_a   1.000
_cell.length_b   1.000
_cell.length_c   1.000
_cell.angle_alpha   90.00
_cell.angle_beta   90.00
_cell.angle_gamma   90.00
#
_symmetry.space_group_name_H-M   'P 1'
#
loop_
_entity.id
_entity.type
_entity.pdbx_description
1 polymer ?
#
loop_
_entity_poly.entity_id
_entity_poly.type
_entity_poly.pdbx_seq_one_letter_code
_entity_poly.pdbx_strand_id
1 'polypeptide(L)'
;MAFISVNNNESIESALRRFKRKVISEEIIKDLKKHAHFIPPGQKAKLKSVNARKRNRKRFRTQRPMGGGTGSGPGRPPMGQNR
;
A
#
# COMPACT_ATOMS: atom_id res chain seq x y z
N MET A 1 0.29 13.88 -11.22
CA MET A 1 1.46 14.33 -12.03
C MET A 1 2.63 14.52 -11.07
N ALA A 2 3.84 14.06 -11.39
CA ALA A 2 5.00 14.19 -10.49
C ALA A 2 5.96 15.26 -11.01
N PHE A 3 6.14 16.34 -10.24
CA PHE A 3 7.07 17.42 -10.52
C PHE A 3 7.97 17.65 -9.31
N ILE A 4 9.25 17.96 -9.56
CA ILE A 4 10.20 18.42 -8.54
C ILE A 4 10.98 19.61 -9.09
N SER A 5 11.28 20.57 -8.23
CA SER A 5 12.27 21.60 -8.51
C SER A 5 13.59 21.23 -7.85
N VAL A 6 14.68 21.36 -8.61
CA VAL A 6 16.04 21.09 -8.11
C VAL A 6 16.63 22.42 -7.62
N ASN A 7 17.21 22.40 -6.43
CA ASN A 7 17.87 23.58 -5.86
C ASN A 7 19.35 23.58 -6.27
N ASN A 8 19.96 24.76 -6.39
CA ASN A 8 21.34 24.92 -6.86
C ASN A 8 22.40 24.21 -5.99
N ASN A 9 22.10 23.92 -4.72
CA ASN A 9 23.01 23.25 -3.78
C ASN A 9 22.65 21.78 -3.52
N GLU A 10 21.83 21.15 -4.38
CA GLU A 10 21.46 19.74 -4.24
C GLU A 10 22.19 18.85 -5.24
N SER A 11 22.66 17.69 -4.79
CA SER A 11 23.14 16.64 -5.69
C SER A 11 21.98 16.05 -6.49
N ILE A 12 22.23 15.73 -7.76
CA ILE A 12 21.28 15.11 -8.69
C ILE A 12 20.64 13.85 -8.09
N GLU A 13 21.41 13.07 -7.33
CA GLU A 13 20.91 11.85 -6.69
C GLU A 13 19.82 12.14 -5.63
N SER A 14 19.98 13.23 -4.85
CA SER A 14 18.96 13.67 -3.89
C SER A 14 17.66 14.06 -4.62
N ALA A 15 17.78 14.82 -5.70
CA ALA A 15 16.64 15.20 -6.53
C ALA A 15 15.91 13.95 -7.09
N LEU A 16 16.64 12.99 -7.66
CA LEU A 16 16.07 11.73 -8.15
C LEU A 16 15.36 10.93 -7.06
N ARG A 17 15.89 10.92 -5.84
CA ARG A 17 15.25 10.27 -4.69
C ARG A 17 13.93 10.96 -4.32
N ARG A 18 13.89 12.29 -4.33
CA ARG A 18 12.64 13.07 -4.09
C ARG A 18 11.63 12.84 -5.21
N PHE A 19 12.07 12.82 -6.47
CA PHE A 19 11.22 12.52 -7.61
C PHE A 19 10.60 11.12 -7.50
N LYS A 20 11.41 10.10 -7.21
CA LYS A 20 10.94 8.72 -7.01
C LYS A 20 9.88 8.64 -5.91
N ARG A 21 10.08 9.35 -4.78
CA ARG A 21 9.06 9.44 -3.72
C ARG A 21 7.77 10.10 -4.20
N LYS A 22 7.86 11.20 -4.95
CA LYS A 22 6.69 11.88 -5.54
C LYS A 22 5.93 10.95 -6.50
N VAL A 23 6.62 10.26 -7.41
CA VAL A 23 6.01 9.28 -8.34
C VAL A 23 5.29 8.16 -7.59
N ILE A 24 5.88 7.65 -6.50
CA ILE A 24 5.26 6.61 -5.67
C ILE A 24 4.04 7.15 -4.93
N SER A 25 4.13 8.36 -4.37
CA SER A 25 3.04 9.01 -3.63
C SER A 25 1.82 9.26 -4.50
N GLU A 26 2.05 9.67 -5.75
CA GLU A 26 1.00 9.94 -6.74
C GLU A 26 0.45 8.63 -7.39
N GLU A 27 0.90 7.45 -6.95
CA GLU A 27 0.53 6.13 -7.46
C GLU A 27 0.65 5.94 -9.01
N ILE A 28 1.39 6.80 -9.73
CA ILE A 28 1.41 6.87 -11.21
C ILE A 28 1.71 5.50 -11.86
N ILE A 29 2.78 4.83 -11.41
CA ILE A 29 3.20 3.53 -11.96
C ILE A 29 2.13 2.45 -11.70
N LYS A 30 1.45 2.54 -10.54
CA LYS A 30 0.42 1.57 -10.15
C LYS A 30 -0.82 1.75 -11.01
N ASP A 31 -1.19 2.99 -11.32
CA ASP A 31 -2.33 3.28 -12.18
C ASP A 31 -2.06 2.87 -13.62
N LEU A 32 -0.87 3.17 -14.16
CA LEU A 32 -0.43 2.63 -15.44
C LEU A 32 -0.60 1.10 -15.51
N LYS A 33 -0.16 0.37 -14.48
CA LYS A 33 -0.31 -1.10 -14.44
C LYS A 33 -1.76 -1.58 -14.37
N LYS A 34 -2.66 -0.85 -13.69
CA LYS A 34 -4.09 -1.19 -13.63
C LYS A 34 -4.80 -0.92 -14.97
N HIS A 35 -4.32 0.05 -15.73
CA HIS A 35 -4.92 0.49 -16.99
C HIS A 35 -4.25 -0.10 -18.24
N ALA A 36 -3.14 -0.82 -18.08
CA ALA A 36 -2.43 -1.45 -19.20
C ALA A 36 -3.26 -2.52 -19.94
N HIS A 37 -4.26 -3.11 -19.29
CA HIS A 37 -5.19 -4.06 -19.90
C HIS A 37 -6.58 -3.86 -19.31
N PHE A 38 -7.62 -4.23 -20.07
CA PHE A 38 -8.97 -4.25 -19.54
C PHE A 38 -9.08 -5.31 -18.44
N ILE A 39 -9.47 -4.88 -17.25
CA ILE A 39 -9.74 -5.76 -16.11
C ILE A 39 -11.26 -5.81 -15.92
N PRO A 40 -11.89 -6.99 -16.04
CA PRO A 40 -13.30 -7.15 -15.78
C PRO A 40 -13.71 -6.61 -14.40
N PRO A 41 -14.93 -6.06 -14.25
CA PRO A 41 -15.37 -5.40 -13.02
C PRO A 41 -15.30 -6.32 -11.78
N GLY A 42 -15.62 -7.60 -11.93
CA GLY A 42 -15.49 -8.59 -10.84
C GLY A 42 -14.04 -8.78 -10.36
N GLN A 43 -13.08 -8.83 -11.28
CA GLN A 43 -11.67 -8.94 -10.95
C GLN A 43 -11.13 -7.65 -10.31
N LYS A 44 -11.62 -6.48 -10.76
CA LYS A 44 -11.32 -5.18 -10.15
C LYS A 44 -11.82 -5.10 -8.70
N ALA A 45 -13.03 -5.61 -8.41
CA ALA A 45 -13.58 -5.70 -7.06
C ALA A 45 -12.74 -6.61 -6.14
N LYS A 46 -12.34 -7.79 -6.64
CA LYS A 46 -11.46 -8.72 -5.92
C LYS A 46 -10.09 -8.10 -5.62
N LEU A 47 -9.49 -7.41 -6.59
CA LEU A 47 -8.20 -6.75 -6.40
C LEU A 47 -8.28 -5.60 -5.38
N LYS A 48 -9.39 -4.84 -5.37
CA LYS A 48 -9.65 -3.78 -4.37
C LYS A 48 -9.72 -4.35 -2.95
N SER A 49 -10.45 -5.44 -2.74
CA SER A 49 -10.60 -6.05 -1.40
C SER A 49 -9.29 -6.64 -0.87
N VAL A 50 -8.52 -7.31 -1.72
CA VAL A 50 -7.19 -7.86 -1.37
C VAL A 50 -6.22 -6.73 -1.00
N ASN A 51 -6.19 -5.65 -1.78
CA ASN A 51 -5.33 -4.49 -1.49
C ASN A 51 -5.71 -3.79 -0.19
N ALA A 52 -7.01 -3.66 0.10
CA ALA A 52 -7.50 -3.12 1.38
C ALA A 52 -7.04 -3.97 2.57
N ARG A 53 -7.22 -5.31 2.49
CA ARG A 53 -6.75 -6.25 3.52
C ARG A 53 -5.24 -6.15 3.75
N LYS A 54 -4.45 -6.06 2.66
CA LYS A 54 -2.99 -5.91 2.73
C LYS A 54 -2.58 -4.58 3.38
N ARG A 55 -3.26 -3.48 3.05
CA ARG A 55 -3.03 -2.16 3.66
C ARG A 55 -3.33 -2.21 5.16
N ASN A 56 -4.45 -2.83 5.55
CA ASN A 56 -4.85 -2.97 6.94
C ASN A 56 -3.82 -3.77 7.75
N ARG A 57 -3.36 -4.92 7.23
CA ARG A 57 -2.31 -5.74 7.87
C ARG A 57 -1.00 -4.96 8.10
N LYS A 58 -0.61 -4.10 7.15
CA LYS A 58 0.58 -3.24 7.32
C LYS A 58 0.37 -2.18 8.42
N ARG A 59 -0.80 -1.53 8.47
CA ARG A 59 -1.11 -0.52 9.51
C ARG A 59 -1.05 -1.12 10.91
N PHE A 60 -1.64 -2.29 11.12
CA PHE A 60 -1.60 -2.95 12.42
C PHE A 60 -0.21 -3.45 12.83
N ARG A 61 0.67 -3.78 11.88
CA ARG A 61 2.04 -4.17 12.19
C ARG A 61 2.88 -2.99 12.66
N THR A 62 2.65 -1.80 12.12
CA THR A 62 3.39 -0.58 12.48
C THR A 62 2.90 0.03 13.80
N GLN A 63 1.65 -0.21 14.19
CA GLN A 63 1.03 0.29 15.43
C GLN A 63 1.39 -0.53 16.69
N ARG A 64 2.08 -1.68 16.56
CA ARG A 64 2.54 -2.45 17.73
C ARG A 64 3.86 -1.87 18.23
N PRO A 65 3.93 -1.24 19.43
CA PRO A 65 5.20 -1.01 20.07
C PRO A 65 5.89 -2.36 20.29
N MET A 66 7.17 -2.44 19.94
CA MET A 66 8.00 -3.62 20.12
C MET A 66 8.19 -3.86 21.63
N GLY A 67 7.28 -4.63 22.22
CA GLY A 67 7.24 -4.90 23.65
C GLY A 67 5.93 -5.57 24.05
N GLY A 68 5.75 -6.82 23.64
CA GLY A 68 4.56 -7.62 23.97
C GLY A 68 4.66 -8.99 23.32
N GLY A 69 5.00 -9.99 24.13
CA GLY A 69 5.20 -11.37 23.74
C GLY A 69 4.01 -12.02 23.04
N THR A 70 4.28 -13.18 22.45
CA THR A 70 3.39 -14.29 22.11
C THR A 70 1.88 -14.02 22.14
N GLY A 71 1.21 -14.17 20.99
CA GLY A 71 -0.24 -14.40 20.96
C GLY A 71 -0.98 -13.71 19.81
N SER A 72 -1.65 -14.53 19.01
CA SER A 72 -2.85 -14.16 18.25
C SER A 72 -2.66 -13.23 17.05
N GLY A 73 -2.57 -13.85 15.86
CA GLY A 73 -3.02 -13.23 14.62
C GLY A 73 -4.50 -12.83 14.70
N PRO A 74 -5.03 -12.04 13.76
CA PRO A 74 -6.43 -11.61 13.81
C PRO A 74 -7.31 -12.84 13.79
N GLY A 75 -7.97 -13.13 14.92
CA GLY A 75 -8.83 -14.28 15.09
C GLY A 75 -9.90 -14.27 14.01
N ARG A 76 -10.03 -15.39 13.28
CA ARG A 76 -11.31 -15.73 12.64
C ARG A 76 -12.33 -15.79 13.77
N PRO A 77 -13.46 -15.05 13.72
CA PRO A 77 -14.52 -15.28 14.68
C PRO A 77 -14.98 -16.74 14.54
N PRO A 78 -15.18 -17.48 15.64
CA PRO A 78 -15.79 -18.80 15.55
C PRO A 78 -17.20 -18.60 14.99
N MET A 79 -17.53 -19.30 13.89
CA MET A 79 -18.93 -19.47 13.52
C MET A 79 -19.60 -20.15 14.71
N GLY A 80 -20.49 -19.43 15.38
CA GLY A 80 -21.35 -20.02 16.39
C GLY A 80 -22.12 -21.17 15.78
N GLN A 81 -21.88 -22.38 16.29
CA GLN A 81 -22.82 -23.48 16.16
C GLN A 81 -24.06 -23.05 16.96
N ASN A 82 -25.11 -22.63 16.25
CA ASN A 82 -26.44 -22.64 16.82
C ASN A 82 -27.18 -23.84 16.23
N ARG A 83 -27.27 -24.86 17.09
CA ARG A 83 -28.32 -25.88 17.24
C ARG A 83 -28.86 -26.55 15.98
#